data_AF-A0A944NC27-F1
#
_entry.id   AF-A0A944NC27-F1
#
_cell.length_a   1.000
_cell.length_b   1.000
_cell.length_c   1.000
_cell.angle_alpha   90.00
_cell.angle_beta   90.00
_cell.angle_gamma   90.00
#
_symmetry.space_group_name_H-M   'P 1'
#
loop_
_entity.id
_entity.type
_entity.pdbx_description
1 polymer ?
#
loop_
_entity_poly.entity_id
_entity_poly.type
_entity_poly.pdbx_seq_one_letter_code
_entity_poly.pdbx_strand_id
1 'polypeptide(L)'
;MKNNLLKLTSYFILLLFALTLLFQKPIRIAVADLIYDNKIHLTACKDLPTYEEVEKVLAENGEFVSEIEGVKPGFIDVEVGMVEKCDGKADIC
;
A
#
# COMPACT_ATOMS: atom_id res chain seq x y z
N MET A 1 -41.51 -8.09 -22.88
CA MET A 1 -40.11 -8.34 -23.31
C MET A 1 -39.17 -7.17 -22.99
N LYS A 2 -39.47 -5.93 -23.40
CA LYS A 2 -38.66 -4.73 -23.16
C LYS A 2 -38.32 -4.46 -21.68
N ASN A 3 -39.29 -4.65 -20.78
CA ASN A 3 -39.08 -4.46 -19.33
C ASN A 3 -38.18 -5.52 -18.69
N ASN A 4 -38.14 -6.74 -19.24
CA ASN A 4 -37.28 -7.80 -18.71
C ASN A 4 -35.83 -7.60 -19.17
N LEU A 5 -35.63 -7.12 -20.41
CA LEU A 5 -34.32 -6.74 -20.91
C LEU A 5 -33.74 -5.55 -20.10
N LEU A 6 -34.56 -4.53 -19.82
CA LEU A 6 -34.14 -3.37 -19.02
C LEU A 6 -33.76 -3.75 -17.58
N LYS A 7 -34.51 -4.67 -16.96
CA LYS A 7 -34.17 -5.21 -15.64
C LYS A 7 -32.86 -5.99 -15.67
N LEU A 8 -32.68 -6.84 -16.68
CA LEU A 8 -31.45 -7.64 -16.84
C LEU A 8 -30.22 -6.75 -17.00
N THR A 9 -30.32 -5.71 -17.83
CA THR A 9 -29.23 -4.73 -17.99
C THR A 9 -28.94 -3.96 -16.70
N SER A 10 -29.97 -3.60 -15.93
CA SER A 10 -29.81 -2.93 -14.65
C SER A 10 -29.06 -3.82 -13.64
N TYR A 11 -29.48 -5.08 -13.50
CA TYR A 11 -28.79 -6.03 -12.63
C TYR A 11 -27.36 -6.29 -13.05
N PHE A 12 -27.10 -6.37 -14.36
CA PHE A 12 -25.75 -6.55 -14.87
C PHE A 12 -24.84 -5.36 -14.54
N ILE A 13 -25.33 -4.12 -14.69
CA ILE A 13 -24.58 -2.91 -14.32
C ILE A 13 -24.31 -2.89 -12.81
N LEU A 14 -25.31 -3.23 -12.00
CA LEU A 14 -25.17 -3.25 -10.54
C LEU A 14 -24.16 -4.31 -10.08
N LEU A 15 -24.16 -5.47 -10.74
CA LEU A 15 -23.19 -6.54 -10.51
C LEU A 15 -21.78 -6.09 -10.88
N LEU A 16 -21.58 -5.46 -12.05
CA LEU A 16 -20.30 -4.92 -12.45
C LEU A 16 -19.78 -3.88 -11.44
N PHE A 17 -20.66 -2.99 -10.96
CA PHE A 17 -20.31 -2.00 -9.94
C PHE A 17 -19.94 -2.64 -8.59
N ALA A 18 -20.66 -3.67 -8.16
CA ALA A 18 -20.30 -4.41 -6.95
C ALA A 18 -18.95 -5.13 -7.08
N LEU A 19 -18.69 -5.73 -8.26
CA LEU A 19 -17.42 -6.38 -8.55
C LEU A 19 -16.26 -5.37 -8.55
N THR A 20 -16.42 -4.18 -9.14
CA THR A 20 -15.35 -3.18 -9.12
C THR A 20 -14.97 -2.80 -7.70
N LEU A 21 -15.95 -2.55 -6.81
CA LEU A 21 -15.73 -2.23 -5.40
C LEU A 21 -14.99 -3.35 -4.65
N LEU A 22 -15.36 -4.62 -4.90
CA LEU A 22 -14.71 -5.77 -4.26
C LEU A 22 -13.27 -5.97 -4.73
N PHE A 23 -12.99 -5.71 -6.01
CA PHE A 23 -11.68 -5.97 -6.60
C PHE A 23 -10.71 -4.78 -6.55
N GLN A 24 -11.11 -3.58 -6.12
CA GLN A 24 -10.20 -2.42 -6.10
C GLN A 24 -8.93 -2.65 -5.27
N LYS A 25 -9.08 -3.13 -4.02
CA LYS A 25 -7.95 -3.35 -3.11
C LYS A 25 -6.98 -4.44 -3.62
N PRO A 26 -7.43 -5.67 -3.96
CA PRO A 26 -6.52 -6.70 -4.45
C PRO A 26 -5.88 -6.34 -5.79
N ILE A 27 -6.60 -5.67 -6.70
CA ILE A 27 -6.00 -5.18 -7.96
C ILE A 27 -4.92 -4.14 -7.65
N ARG A 28 -5.19 -3.21 -6.74
CA ARG A 28 -4.22 -2.17 -6.37
C ARG A 28 -2.95 -2.75 -5.75
N ILE A 29 -3.07 -3.77 -4.90
CA ILE A 29 -1.93 -4.51 -4.33
C ILE A 29 -1.18 -5.23 -5.45
N ALA A 30 -1.87 -6.02 -6.28
CA ALA A 30 -1.21 -6.73 -7.39
C ALA A 30 -0.49 -5.79 -8.36
N VAL A 31 -1.04 -4.60 -8.61
CA VAL A 31 -0.38 -3.56 -9.41
C VAL A 31 0.84 -2.97 -8.71
N ALA A 32 0.75 -2.69 -7.40
CA ALA A 32 1.90 -2.24 -6.62
C ALA A 32 3.04 -3.27 -6.65
N ASP A 33 2.73 -4.55 -6.43
CA ASP A 33 3.70 -5.64 -6.42
C ASP A 33 4.28 -5.90 -7.82
N LEU A 34 3.44 -6.09 -8.84
CA LEU A 34 3.88 -6.58 -10.15
C LEU A 34 4.39 -5.48 -11.09
N ILE A 35 3.82 -4.28 -11.00
CA ILE A 35 4.12 -3.18 -11.93
C ILE A 35 5.08 -2.20 -11.29
N TYR A 36 4.82 -1.82 -10.05
CA TYR A 36 5.64 -0.85 -9.34
C TYR A 36 6.75 -1.48 -8.50
N ASP A 37 6.86 -2.80 -8.47
CA ASP A 37 7.88 -3.53 -7.70
C ASP A 37 7.89 -3.09 -6.23
N ASN A 38 6.69 -3.02 -5.62
CA ASN A 38 6.44 -2.56 -4.26
C ASN A 38 6.87 -1.12 -3.92
N LYS A 39 7.25 -0.30 -4.91
CA LYS A 39 7.65 1.11 -4.68
C LYS A 39 6.53 2.03 -4.20
N ILE A 40 5.29 1.56 -4.13
CA ILE A 40 4.15 2.36 -3.68
C ILE A 40 3.63 1.79 -2.36
N HIS A 41 3.83 2.53 -1.27
CA HIS A 41 3.19 2.26 0.00
C HIS A 41 1.69 2.56 -0.10
N LEU A 42 0.84 1.54 0.05
CA LEU A 42 -0.62 1.64 -0.10
C LEU A 42 -1.35 2.01 1.21
N THR A 43 -0.67 2.74 2.09
CA THR A 43 -1.17 3.16 3.41
C THR A 43 -1.71 4.59 3.34
N ALA A 44 -2.87 4.86 3.95
CA ALA A 44 -3.40 6.21 4.00
C ALA A 44 -2.61 7.07 5.01
N CYS A 45 -2.44 8.38 4.78
CA CYS A 45 -1.67 9.26 5.68
C CYS A 45 -2.10 9.18 7.16
N LYS A 46 -3.39 9.02 7.42
CA LYS A 46 -3.93 8.90 8.79
C LYS A 46 -3.46 7.64 9.51
N ASP A 47 -3.11 6.61 8.75
CA ASP A 47 -2.71 5.29 9.25
C ASP A 47 -1.17 5.14 9.23
N LEU A 48 -0.44 6.14 8.71
CA LEU A 48 1.02 6.18 8.80
C LEU A 48 1.46 6.56 10.22
N PRO A 49 2.58 6.01 10.71
CA PRO A 49 3.19 6.44 11.96
C PRO A 49 3.81 7.83 11.82
N THR A 50 4.05 8.47 12.96
CA THR A 50 4.88 9.67 13.05
C THR A 50 6.36 9.32 12.88
N TYR A 51 7.17 10.30 12.53
CA TYR A 51 8.62 10.14 12.43
C TYR A 51 9.24 9.58 13.72
N GLU A 52 8.86 10.11 14.89
CA GLU A 52 9.35 9.67 16.20
C GLU A 52 8.99 8.20 16.49
N GLU A 53 7.79 7.78 16.10
CA GLU A 53 7.36 6.37 16.24
C GLU A 53 8.20 5.44 15.37
N VAL A 54 8.53 5.84 14.13
CA VAL A 54 9.37 5.04 13.23
C VAL A 54 10.80 4.96 13.76
N GLU A 55 11.42 6.09 14.13
CA GLU A 55 12.77 6.10 14.70
C GLU A 55 12.87 5.22 15.94
N LYS A 56 11.88 5.30 16.83
CA LYS A 56 11.83 4.45 18.01
C LYS A 56 11.80 2.97 17.65
N VAL A 57 10.96 2.56 16.69
CA VAL A 57 10.88 1.16 16.26
C VAL A 57 12.19 0.69 15.64
N LEU A 58 12.84 1.50 14.80
CA LEU A 58 14.14 1.15 14.22
C LEU A 58 15.21 1.00 15.31
N ALA A 59 15.25 1.91 16.28
CA ALA A 59 16.19 1.84 17.40
C ALA A 59 15.95 0.59 18.28
N GLU A 60 14.70 0.23 18.54
CA GLU A 60 14.34 -0.99 19.29
C GLU A 60 14.67 -2.28 18.54
N ASN A 61 14.77 -2.23 17.20
CA ASN A 61 15.02 -3.38 16.33
C ASN A 61 16.36 -3.30 15.58
N GLY A 62 17.35 -2.58 16.11
CA GLY A 62 18.61 -2.32 15.42
C GLY A 62 19.38 -3.57 14.99
N GLU A 63 19.27 -4.68 15.72
CA GLU A 63 19.87 -5.98 15.32
C GLU A 63 19.26 -6.50 14.01
N PHE A 64 17.93 -6.45 13.89
CA PHE A 64 17.22 -6.89 12.68
C PHE A 64 17.50 -5.96 11.49
N VAL A 65 17.59 -4.65 11.74
CA VAL A 65 18.00 -3.67 10.72
C VAL A 65 19.41 -4.00 10.20
N SER A 66 20.35 -4.26 11.12
CA SER A 66 21.72 -4.64 10.76
C SER A 66 21.78 -5.95 9.96
N GLU A 67 20.90 -6.92 10.25
CA GLU A 67 20.78 -8.16 9.49
C GLU A 67 20.32 -7.89 8.05
N ILE A 68 19.31 -7.03 7.85
CA ILE A 68 18.79 -6.64 6.54
C ILE A 68 19.88 -5.97 5.70
N GLU A 69 20.54 -4.95 6.24
CA GLU A 69 21.63 -4.23 5.57
C GLU A 69 22.81 -5.17 5.25
N GLY A 70 23.05 -6.14 6.14
CA GLY A 70 24.06 -7.19 5.99
C GLY A 70 23.82 -8.17 4.84
N VAL A 71 22.60 -8.27 4.31
CA VAL A 71 22.28 -9.14 3.16
C VAL A 71 23.11 -8.76 1.93
N LYS A 72 23.28 -7.45 1.68
CA LYS A 72 24.11 -6.94 0.59
C LYS A 72 24.68 -5.57 0.96
N PRO A 73 25.81 -5.53 1.70
CA PRO A 73 26.38 -4.29 2.22
C PRO A 73 26.67 -3.28 1.11
N GLY A 74 26.25 -2.03 1.32
CA GLY A 74 26.42 -0.94 0.36
C GLY A 74 25.42 -0.91 -0.81
N PHE A 75 24.44 -1.83 -0.81
CA PHE A 75 23.35 -1.86 -1.79
C PHE A 75 21.96 -1.91 -1.16
N ILE A 76 21.85 -2.41 0.07
CA ILE A 76 20.62 -2.42 0.87
C ILE A 76 20.87 -1.50 2.06
N ASP A 77 19.91 -0.61 2.29
CA ASP A 77 19.87 0.33 3.41
C ASP A 77 18.44 0.33 3.95
N VAL A 78 18.26 0.66 5.23
CA VAL A 78 16.94 0.83 5.84
C VAL A 78 16.83 2.27 6.33
N GLU A 79 16.00 3.06 5.65
CA GLU A 79 15.91 4.50 5.91
C GLU A 79 14.51 4.93 6.34
N VAL A 80 14.45 6.04 7.09
CA VAL A 80 13.18 6.69 7.42
C VAL A 80 12.79 7.60 6.27
N GLY A 81 11.75 7.21 5.52
CA GLY A 81 11.18 8.02 4.44
C GLY A 81 10.26 9.09 5.00
N MET A 82 10.52 10.36 4.67
CA MET A 82 9.54 11.43 4.90
C MET A 82 8.51 11.41 3.78
N VAL A 83 7.23 11.24 4.13
CA VAL A 83 6.16 11.19 3.14
C VAL A 83 5.71 12.62 2.82
N GLU A 84 6.21 13.20 1.72
CA GLU A 84 6.04 14.61 1.31
C GLU A 84 4.57 15.12 1.35
N LYS A 85 3.59 14.23 1.17
CA LYS A 85 2.15 14.58 1.17
C LYS A 85 1.45 14.36 2.51
N CYS A 86 2.16 13.86 3.52
CA CYS A 86 1.62 13.52 4.83
C CYS A 86 2.48 14.19 5.92
N ASP A 87 2.17 15.45 6.26
CA ASP A 87 2.96 16.23 7.23
C ASP A 87 3.18 15.48 8.54
N GLY A 88 4.46 15.39 8.97
CA GLY A 88 4.87 14.73 10.20
C GLY A 88 4.76 13.20 10.19
N LYS A 89 4.45 12.59 9.05
CA LYS A 89 4.38 11.13 8.87
C LYS A 89 5.62 10.58 8.18
N ALA A 90 5.94 9.34 8.51
CA ALA A 90 7.07 8.63 7.96
C ALA A 90 6.72 7.17 7.64
N ASP A 91 7.55 6.56 6.80
CA ASP A 91 7.60 5.14 6.53
C ASP A 91 9.05 4.61 6.63
N ILE A 92 9.20 3.29 6.50
CA ILE A 92 10.49 2.62 6.42
C ILE A 92 10.66 2.22 4.95
N CYS A 93 11.75 2.65 4.35
CA CYS A 93 12.11 2.40 2.96
C CYS A 93 13.34 1.49 2.87
#